data_AF-A0A9X0TER8-F1
#
_entry.id   AF-A0A9X0TER8-F1
#
_cell.length_a   1.000
_cell.length_b   1.000
_cell.length_c   1.000
_cell.angle_alpha   90.00
_cell.angle_beta   90.00
_cell.angle_gamma   90.00
#
_symmetry.space_group_name_H-M   'P 1'
#
loop_
_entity.id
_entity.type
_entity.pdbx_description
1 polymer ?
#
loop_
_entity_poly.entity_id
_entity_poly.type
_entity_poly.pdbx_seq_one_letter_code
_entity_poly.pdbx_strand_id
1 'polypeptide(L)'
;MAAQEFERNFFTLLNNLQILVSTIDVGQRKGEDILELYHSLERGDVDLLTFQTETMFIPSESVQTGQEALRALLSMFREEIRESEQFKDSKFIHRAWEDFYDLWHDDLGHFFRTCYHIYKMIDEKCPEDRIRYSRIARSHLSSSQIILIAYNCAVGEGRFKFKSLVEKYSILHNYHVSKRIAFFEEEFSFFRRMFSDEAFRLEEKPEFKYT
;
A
#
# COMPACT_ATOMS: atom_id res chain seq x y z
N MET A 1 -34.84 -4.67 2.27
CA MET A 1 -34.44 -3.44 1.54
C MET A 1 -33.04 -2.97 1.94
N ALA A 2 -32.74 -2.70 3.21
CA ALA A 2 -31.41 -2.23 3.65
C ALA A 2 -30.22 -3.15 3.28
N ALA A 3 -30.39 -4.48 3.33
CA ALA A 3 -29.34 -5.43 2.95
C ALA A 3 -28.99 -5.39 1.44
N GLN A 4 -30.00 -5.38 0.57
CA GLN A 4 -29.79 -5.26 -0.88
C GLN A 4 -29.15 -3.92 -1.27
N GLU A 5 -29.53 -2.84 -0.58
CA GLU A 5 -28.92 -1.53 -0.78
C GLU A 5 -27.45 -1.52 -0.36
N PHE A 6 -27.13 -2.08 0.82
CA PHE A 6 -25.75 -2.24 1.28
C PHE A 6 -24.91 -3.05 0.27
N GLU A 7 -25.40 -4.22 -0.17
CA GLU A 7 -24.68 -5.08 -1.10
C GLU A 7 -24.37 -4.37 -2.42
N ARG A 8 -25.37 -3.67 -2.98
CA ARG A 8 -25.17 -2.88 -4.19
C ARG A 8 -24.07 -1.83 -3.99
N ASN A 9 -24.15 -1.05 -2.92
CA ASN A 9 -23.16 -0.01 -2.62
C ASN A 9 -21.76 -0.61 -2.37
N PHE A 10 -21.69 -1.78 -1.72
CA PHE A 10 -20.46 -2.52 -1.49
C PHE A 10 -19.78 -2.94 -2.79
N PHE A 11 -20.52 -3.61 -3.69
CA PHE A 11 -19.96 -4.03 -4.97
C PHE A 11 -19.63 -2.84 -5.88
N THR A 12 -20.39 -1.74 -5.80
CA THR A 12 -20.03 -0.49 -6.48
C THR A 12 -18.69 0.05 -5.98
N LEU A 13 -18.48 0.15 -4.67
CA LEU A 13 -17.19 0.62 -4.12
C LEU A 13 -16.03 -0.32 -4.45
N LEU A 14 -16.26 -1.64 -4.42
CA LEU A 14 -15.23 -2.61 -4.84
C LEU A 14 -14.87 -2.45 -6.32
N ASN A 15 -15.85 -2.24 -7.18
CA ASN A 15 -15.60 -1.99 -8.60
C ASN A 15 -14.85 -0.67 -8.80
N ASN A 16 -15.22 0.38 -8.08
CA ASN A 16 -14.51 1.66 -8.10
C ASN A 16 -13.05 1.51 -7.65
N LEU A 17 -12.77 0.66 -6.65
CA LEU A 17 -11.40 0.34 -6.26
C LEU A 17 -10.63 -0.32 -7.41
N GLN A 18 -11.22 -1.28 -8.11
CA GLN A 18 -10.54 -1.95 -9.23
C GLN A 18 -10.28 -0.98 -10.40
N ILE A 19 -11.27 -0.13 -10.73
CA ILE A 19 -11.11 0.91 -11.75
C ILE A 19 -10.00 1.88 -11.35
N LEU A 20 -10.05 2.42 -10.13
CA LEU A 20 -9.02 3.34 -9.63
C LEU A 20 -7.62 2.71 -9.71
N VAL A 21 -7.48 1.47 -9.24
CA VAL A 21 -6.19 0.77 -9.33
C VAL A 21 -5.74 0.66 -10.78
N SER A 22 -6.64 0.32 -11.70
CA SER A 22 -6.32 0.19 -13.13
C SER A 22 -5.88 1.50 -13.80
N THR A 23 -6.22 2.66 -13.24
CA THR A 23 -5.82 3.97 -13.78
C THR A 23 -4.48 4.46 -13.26
N ILE A 24 -3.90 3.83 -12.24
CA ILE A 24 -2.58 4.23 -11.73
C ILE A 24 -1.52 3.85 -12.77
N ASP A 25 -0.72 4.83 -13.16
CA ASP A 25 0.34 4.69 -14.16
C ASP A 25 1.63 5.36 -13.69
N VAL A 26 2.59 4.55 -13.26
CA VAL A 26 3.91 5.02 -12.79
C VAL A 26 4.78 5.49 -13.95
N GLY A 27 4.58 4.94 -15.15
CA GLY A 27 5.37 5.28 -16.33
C GLY A 27 5.03 6.68 -16.85
N GLN A 28 3.74 7.03 -16.89
CA GLN A 28 3.29 8.37 -17.32
C GLN A 28 3.78 9.46 -16.36
N ARG A 29 3.57 9.32 -15.05
CA ARG A 29 4.02 10.31 -14.05
C ARG A 29 5.54 10.51 -14.10
N LYS A 30 6.32 9.43 -14.22
CA LYS A 30 7.78 9.53 -14.42
C LYS A 30 8.15 10.31 -15.70
N GLY A 31 7.42 10.12 -16.79
CA GLY A 31 7.63 10.87 -18.03
C GLY A 31 7.38 12.37 -17.85
N GLU A 32 6.35 12.73 -17.09
CA GLU A 32 6.02 14.13 -16.74
C GLU A 32 7.09 14.74 -15.81
N ASP A 33 7.49 14.02 -14.76
CA ASP A 33 8.51 14.47 -13.79
C ASP A 33 9.87 14.70 -14.47
N ILE A 34 10.30 13.80 -15.36
CA ILE A 34 11.55 13.96 -16.12
C ILE A 34 11.48 15.18 -17.03
N LEU A 35 10.33 15.42 -17.66
CA LEU A 35 10.13 16.57 -18.53
C LEU A 35 10.17 17.88 -17.71
N GLU A 36 9.53 17.92 -16.55
CA GLU A 36 9.61 19.06 -15.64
C GLU A 36 11.03 19.30 -15.12
N LEU A 37 11.74 18.24 -14.74
CA LEU A 37 13.12 18.32 -14.27
C LEU A 37 14.07 18.79 -15.39
N TYR A 38 13.85 18.33 -16.61
CA TYR A 38 14.57 18.81 -17.80
C TYR A 38 14.34 20.32 -18.02
N HIS A 39 13.08 20.77 -17.94
CA HIS A 39 12.79 22.20 -18.05
C HIS A 39 13.39 23.03 -16.90
N SER A 40 13.49 22.45 -15.70
CA SER A 40 14.12 23.10 -14.55
C SER A 40 15.64 23.21 -14.72
N LEU A 41 16.28 22.20 -15.33
CA LEU A 41 17.68 22.27 -15.75
C LEU A 41 17.90 23.36 -16.82
N GLU A 42 17.03 23.47 -17.83
CA GLU A 42 17.11 24.51 -18.86
C GLU A 42 16.99 25.93 -18.28
N ARG A 43 16.18 26.10 -17.23
CA ARG A 43 16.04 27.39 -16.52
C ARG A 43 17.19 27.68 -15.56
N GLY A 44 18.03 26.69 -15.25
CA GLY A 44 19.11 26.81 -14.26
C GLY A 44 18.64 26.71 -12.81
N ASP A 45 17.42 26.19 -12.58
CA ASP A 45 16.84 25.98 -11.25
C ASP A 45 17.46 24.73 -10.56
N VAL A 46 17.96 23.79 -11.37
CA VAL A 46 18.57 22.52 -10.95
C VAL A 46 19.89 22.34 -11.70
N ASP A 47 20.92 21.80 -11.06
CA ASP A 47 22.21 21.51 -11.71
C ASP A 47 22.23 20.15 -12.42
N LEU A 48 23.19 19.98 -13.34
CA LEU A 48 23.32 18.75 -14.13
C LEU A 48 23.56 17.50 -13.26
N LEU A 49 24.22 17.65 -12.10
CA LEU A 49 24.51 16.53 -11.21
C LEU A 49 23.23 16.05 -10.52
N THR A 50 22.38 16.98 -10.08
CA THR A 50 21.08 16.71 -9.48
C THR A 50 20.15 16.06 -10.49
N PHE A 51 20.07 16.62 -11.71
CA PHE A 51 19.34 16.01 -12.82
C PHE A 51 19.81 14.57 -13.10
N GLN A 52 21.12 14.35 -13.20
CA GLN A 52 21.68 13.02 -13.44
C GLN A 52 21.40 12.06 -12.29
N THR A 53 21.46 12.52 -11.03
CA THR A 53 21.22 11.68 -9.86
C THR A 53 19.76 11.25 -9.78
N GLU A 54 18.82 12.17 -9.99
CA GLU A 54 17.38 11.89 -9.95
C GLU A 54 16.92 11.03 -11.13
N THR A 55 17.54 11.17 -12.30
CA THR A 55 17.24 10.35 -13.50
C THR A 55 17.99 9.01 -13.55
N MET A 56 19.02 8.79 -12.72
CA MET A 56 19.79 7.53 -12.71
C MET A 56 19.01 6.36 -12.08
N PHE A 57 17.98 6.63 -11.28
CA PHE A 57 17.16 5.61 -10.62
C PHE A 57 15.97 5.10 -11.44
N ILE A 58 15.94 5.35 -12.76
CA ILE A 58 14.84 4.97 -13.64
C ILE A 58 14.99 3.48 -14.05
N PRO A 59 14.07 2.58 -13.64
CA PRO A 59 14.04 1.21 -14.16
C PRO A 59 13.62 1.20 -15.63
N SER A 60 14.21 0.31 -16.42
CA SER A 60 14.04 0.24 -17.88
C SER A 60 12.58 0.06 -18.36
N GLU A 61 12.17 0.95 -19.28
CA GLU A 61 11.19 0.86 -20.39
C GLU A 61 9.79 0.22 -20.22
N SER A 62 9.47 -0.50 -19.14
CA SER A 62 8.13 -1.07 -18.97
C SER A 62 7.22 -0.12 -18.20
N VAL A 63 6.22 0.44 -18.88
CA VAL A 63 5.12 1.17 -18.24
C VAL A 63 4.44 0.23 -17.24
N GLN A 64 4.48 0.58 -15.96
CA GLN A 64 3.78 -0.18 -14.93
C GLN A 64 2.42 0.47 -14.67
N THR A 65 1.36 -0.22 -15.07
CA THR A 65 -0.03 0.21 -14.87
C THR A 65 -0.76 -0.73 -13.91
N GLY A 66 -1.85 -0.26 -13.31
CA GLY A 66 -2.73 -1.16 -12.56
C GLY A 66 -2.10 -1.75 -11.29
N GLN A 67 -2.26 -3.06 -11.10
CA GLN A 67 -1.65 -3.77 -9.98
C GLN A 67 -0.12 -3.77 -10.04
N GLU A 68 0.46 -3.77 -11.25
CA GLU A 68 1.91 -3.71 -11.42
C GLU A 68 2.44 -2.32 -11.04
N ALA A 69 1.68 -1.24 -11.30
CA ALA A 69 2.02 0.10 -10.83
C ALA A 69 2.20 0.17 -9.31
N LEU A 70 1.23 -0.33 -8.54
CA LEU A 70 1.32 -0.36 -7.08
C LEU A 70 2.44 -1.29 -6.58
N ARG A 71 2.75 -2.36 -7.31
CA ARG A 71 3.93 -3.20 -7.02
C ARG A 71 5.23 -2.42 -7.28
N ALA A 72 5.30 -1.64 -8.36
CA ALA A 72 6.40 -0.72 -8.66
C ALA A 72 6.62 0.24 -7.51
N LEU A 73 5.55 0.91 -7.07
CA LEU A 73 5.59 1.89 -5.99
C LEU A 73 6.11 1.27 -4.70
N LEU A 74 5.62 0.09 -4.33
CA LEU A 74 6.16 -0.63 -3.18
C LEU A 74 7.65 -0.96 -3.36
N SER A 75 8.07 -1.38 -4.56
CA SER A 75 9.49 -1.65 -4.82
C SER A 75 10.33 -0.40 -4.67
N MET A 76 9.90 0.72 -5.24
CA MET A 76 10.58 2.02 -5.14
C MET A 76 10.71 2.44 -3.68
N PHE A 77 9.62 2.39 -2.91
CA PHE A 77 9.69 2.71 -1.49
C PHE A 77 10.66 1.81 -0.72
N ARG A 78 10.70 0.50 -1.03
CA ARG A 78 11.64 -0.43 -0.40
C ARG A 78 13.10 -0.14 -0.72
N GLU A 79 13.41 0.45 -1.87
CA GLU A 79 14.78 0.89 -2.19
C GLU A 79 15.21 2.09 -1.32
N GLU A 80 14.28 2.96 -0.94
CA GLU A 80 14.53 4.07 0.00
C GLU A 80 14.89 3.56 1.41
N ILE A 81 14.31 2.43 1.81
CA ILE A 81 14.49 1.80 3.14
C ILE A 81 15.26 0.48 3.07
N ARG A 82 16.14 0.31 2.07
CA ARG A 82 16.79 -0.97 1.74
C ARG A 82 17.64 -1.60 2.84
N GLU A 83 18.10 -0.83 3.82
CA GLU A 83 18.98 -1.32 4.88
C GLU A 83 18.15 -1.86 6.04
N SER A 84 18.36 -3.13 6.40
CA SER A 84 17.53 -3.82 7.41
C SER A 84 17.54 -3.14 8.78
N GLU A 85 18.63 -2.46 9.14
CA GLU A 85 18.76 -1.72 10.40
C GLU A 85 17.79 -0.52 10.50
N GLN A 86 17.36 0.04 9.36
CA GLN A 86 16.46 1.19 9.31
C GLN A 86 15.09 0.87 9.92
N PHE A 87 14.63 -0.38 9.85
CA PHE A 87 13.37 -0.81 10.45
C PHE A 87 13.33 -0.67 11.98
N LYS A 88 14.47 -0.51 12.66
CA LYS A 88 14.54 -0.27 14.10
C LYS A 88 14.20 1.17 14.48
N ASP A 89 14.32 2.13 13.56
CA ASP A 89 13.94 3.52 13.76
C ASP A 89 12.63 3.85 13.03
N SER A 90 11.52 3.78 13.76
CA SER A 90 10.21 4.13 13.19
C SER A 90 10.12 5.58 12.71
N LYS A 91 10.93 6.50 13.26
CA LYS A 91 10.96 7.89 12.79
C LYS A 91 11.66 8.01 11.44
N PHE A 92 12.69 7.18 11.20
CA PHE A 92 13.32 7.10 9.89
C PHE A 92 12.33 6.60 8.83
N ILE A 93 11.67 5.46 9.11
CA ILE A 93 10.64 4.92 8.19
C ILE A 93 9.50 5.92 7.97
N HIS A 94 9.11 6.67 9.01
CA HIS A 94 8.09 7.71 8.88
C HIS A 94 8.50 8.83 7.92
N ARG A 95 9.71 9.38 8.04
CA ARG A 95 10.20 10.43 7.14
C ARG A 95 10.30 9.93 5.70
N ALA A 96 10.91 8.75 5.51
CA ALA A 96 11.00 8.14 4.17
C ALA A 96 9.60 7.91 3.57
N TRP A 97 8.62 7.51 4.38
CA TRP A 97 7.25 7.34 3.92
C TRP A 97 6.56 8.66 3.59
N GLU A 98 6.79 9.74 4.37
CA GLU A 98 6.25 11.07 4.06
C GLU A 98 6.81 11.57 2.73
N ASP A 99 8.13 11.55 2.55
CA ASP A 99 8.78 11.99 1.30
C ASP A 99 8.27 11.19 0.10
N PHE A 100 8.15 9.86 0.25
CA PHE A 100 7.61 8.98 -0.78
C PHE A 100 6.11 9.23 -1.05
N TYR A 101 5.31 9.42 0.00
CA TYR A 101 3.88 9.62 -0.12
C TYR A 101 3.56 10.98 -0.74
N ASP A 102 4.35 12.02 -0.50
CA ASP A 102 4.16 13.33 -1.11
C ASP A 102 4.31 13.28 -2.64
N LEU A 103 5.29 12.49 -3.13
CA LEU A 103 5.49 12.27 -4.57
C LEU A 103 4.33 11.49 -5.23
N TRP A 104 3.69 10.59 -4.49
CA TRP A 104 2.64 9.70 -5.00
C TRP A 104 1.27 9.94 -4.35
N HIS A 105 1.06 11.14 -3.80
CA HIS A 105 -0.06 11.46 -2.92
C HIS A 105 -1.41 11.24 -3.60
N ASP A 106 -1.53 11.66 -4.85
CA ASP A 106 -2.79 11.55 -5.58
C ASP A 106 -3.18 10.07 -5.73
N ASP A 107 -2.30 9.25 -6.31
CA ASP A 107 -2.57 7.83 -6.56
C ASP A 107 -2.75 7.04 -5.25
N LEU A 108 -1.79 7.13 -4.33
CA LEU A 108 -1.81 6.38 -3.09
C LEU A 108 -2.90 6.89 -2.14
N GLY A 109 -3.11 8.20 -2.07
CA GLY A 109 -4.15 8.81 -1.25
C GLY A 109 -5.54 8.43 -1.72
N HIS A 110 -5.80 8.42 -3.03
CA HIS A 110 -7.06 7.90 -3.56
C HIS A 110 -7.23 6.41 -3.27
N PHE A 111 -6.18 5.61 -3.44
CA PHE A 111 -6.20 4.18 -3.14
C PHE A 111 -6.53 3.91 -1.66
N PHE A 112 -5.80 4.52 -0.72
CA PHE A 112 -6.01 4.32 0.71
C PHE A 112 -7.38 4.81 1.17
N ARG A 113 -7.83 5.98 0.69
CA ARG A 113 -9.14 6.54 1.03
C ARG A 113 -10.28 5.63 0.56
N THR A 114 -10.16 5.06 -0.64
CA THR A 114 -11.14 4.12 -1.18
C THR A 114 -11.20 2.84 -0.35
N CYS A 115 -10.05 2.24 -0.02
CA CYS A 115 -9.99 1.09 0.88
C CYS A 115 -10.62 1.41 2.25
N TYR A 116 -10.25 2.52 2.87
CA TYR A 116 -10.83 2.97 4.13
C TYR A 116 -12.36 3.08 4.05
N HIS A 117 -12.90 3.70 3.00
CA HIS A 117 -14.35 3.85 2.86
C HIS A 117 -15.08 2.51 2.66
N ILE A 118 -14.49 1.55 1.95
CA ILE A 118 -15.04 0.20 1.84
C ILE A 118 -15.16 -0.44 3.23
N TYR A 119 -14.07 -0.49 3.99
CA TYR A 119 -14.08 -1.12 5.32
C TYR A 119 -14.91 -0.34 6.34
N LYS A 120 -14.94 0.99 6.26
CA LYS A 120 -15.80 1.83 7.09
C LYS A 120 -17.28 1.55 6.81
N MET A 121 -17.66 1.43 5.54
CA MET A 121 -19.03 1.10 5.17
C MET A 121 -19.42 -0.29 5.67
N ILE A 122 -18.53 -1.28 5.57
CA ILE A 122 -18.73 -2.59 6.19
C ILE A 122 -18.94 -2.44 7.70
N ASP A 123 -18.14 -1.60 8.37
CA ASP A 123 -18.22 -1.44 9.82
C ASP A 123 -19.51 -0.79 10.31
N GLU A 124 -19.96 0.24 9.60
CA GLU A 124 -21.06 1.11 10.04
C GLU A 124 -22.42 0.74 9.45
N LYS A 125 -22.45 0.17 8.24
CA LYS A 125 -23.68 0.04 7.43
C LYS A 125 -24.05 -1.40 7.09
N CYS A 126 -23.14 -2.35 7.26
CA CYS A 126 -23.43 -3.76 6.99
C CYS A 126 -24.42 -4.30 8.02
N PRO A 127 -25.62 -4.75 7.60
CA PRO A 127 -26.66 -5.19 8.53
C PRO A 127 -26.28 -6.51 9.22
N GLU A 128 -25.63 -7.42 8.50
CA GLU A 128 -25.22 -8.74 8.99
C GLU A 128 -23.94 -9.22 8.27
N ASP A 129 -23.17 -10.11 8.90
CA ASP A 129 -22.03 -10.81 8.30
C ASP A 129 -20.87 -9.91 7.80
N ARG A 130 -20.48 -8.92 8.62
CA ARG A 130 -19.36 -8.00 8.36
C ARG A 130 -18.06 -8.71 8.01
N ILE A 131 -17.81 -9.86 8.66
CA ILE A 131 -16.61 -10.66 8.44
C ILE A 131 -16.58 -11.26 7.03
N ARG A 132 -17.73 -11.70 6.49
CA ARG A 132 -17.80 -12.16 5.09
C ARG A 132 -17.46 -11.04 4.13
N TYR A 133 -18.09 -9.86 4.26
CA TYR A 133 -17.82 -8.76 3.33
C TYR A 133 -16.40 -8.22 3.46
N SER A 134 -15.82 -8.20 4.67
CA SER A 134 -14.42 -7.81 4.86
C SER A 134 -13.46 -8.80 4.19
N ARG A 135 -13.74 -10.11 4.25
CA ARG A 135 -12.97 -11.13 3.54
C ARG A 135 -13.08 -10.99 2.01
N ILE A 136 -14.28 -10.69 1.49
CA ILE A 136 -14.46 -10.42 0.06
C ILE A 136 -13.65 -9.18 -0.34
N ALA A 137 -13.77 -8.07 0.40
CA ALA A 137 -12.97 -6.87 0.11
C ALA A 137 -11.46 -7.15 0.15
N ARG A 138 -11.01 -7.94 1.12
CA ARG A 138 -9.61 -8.35 1.25
C ARG A 138 -9.13 -9.24 0.11
N SER A 139 -9.96 -10.11 -0.45
CA SER A 139 -9.56 -10.95 -1.59
C SER A 139 -9.34 -10.15 -2.88
N HIS A 140 -9.83 -8.91 -2.96
CA HIS A 140 -9.55 -7.98 -4.05
C HIS A 140 -8.21 -7.24 -3.91
N LEU A 141 -7.50 -7.41 -2.79
CA LEU A 141 -6.21 -6.78 -2.53
C LEU A 141 -5.07 -7.75 -2.83
N SER A 142 -4.11 -7.32 -3.64
CA SER A 142 -2.84 -8.02 -3.86
C SER A 142 -1.93 -7.89 -2.63
N SER A 143 -0.89 -8.73 -2.56
CA SER A 143 0.11 -8.62 -1.49
C SER A 143 0.71 -7.22 -1.43
N SER A 144 1.14 -6.63 -2.56
CA SER A 144 1.73 -5.29 -2.58
C SER A 144 0.79 -4.21 -2.02
N GLN A 145 -0.50 -4.31 -2.36
CA GLN A 145 -1.54 -3.40 -1.86
C GLN A 145 -1.71 -3.51 -0.34
N ILE A 146 -1.70 -4.74 0.20
CA ILE A 146 -1.76 -4.97 1.64
C ILE A 146 -0.54 -4.35 2.34
N ILE A 147 0.66 -4.46 1.76
CA ILE A 147 1.89 -3.91 2.34
C ILE A 147 1.89 -2.38 2.30
N LEU A 148 1.43 -1.76 1.22
CA LEU A 148 1.26 -0.30 1.14
C LEU A 148 0.25 0.21 2.19
N ILE A 149 -0.87 -0.51 2.39
CA ILE A 149 -1.83 -0.20 3.46
C ILE A 149 -1.15 -0.32 4.84
N ALA A 150 -0.31 -1.34 5.03
CA ALA A 150 0.42 -1.53 6.28
C ALA A 150 1.38 -0.37 6.56
N TYR A 151 2.16 0.10 5.59
CA TYR A 151 3.02 1.28 5.76
C TYR A 151 2.21 2.55 6.09
N ASN A 152 1.16 2.83 5.32
CA ASN A 152 0.31 3.99 5.57
C ASN A 152 -0.32 3.95 6.97
N CYS A 153 -0.70 2.77 7.46
CA CYS A 153 -1.29 2.64 8.80
C CYS A 153 -0.24 2.56 9.93
N ALA A 154 0.97 2.12 9.64
CA ALA A 154 2.07 2.06 10.60
C ALA A 154 2.66 3.45 10.86
N VAL A 155 2.99 4.19 9.80
CA VAL A 155 3.73 5.45 9.89
C VAL A 155 3.06 6.63 9.18
N GLY A 156 2.17 6.38 8.22
CA GLY A 156 1.44 7.43 7.50
C GLY A 156 0.18 7.93 8.22
N GLU A 157 -0.66 8.64 7.48
CA GLU A 157 -1.93 9.19 7.98
C GLU A 157 -2.97 8.11 8.33
N GLY A 158 -2.84 6.92 7.72
CA GLY A 158 -3.71 5.77 7.97
C GLY A 158 -3.79 5.36 9.45
N ARG A 159 -2.76 5.70 10.25
CA ARG A 159 -2.67 5.42 11.69
C ARG A 159 -3.87 5.93 12.50
N PHE A 160 -4.48 7.04 12.08
CA PHE A 160 -5.51 7.71 12.87
C PHE A 160 -6.91 7.13 12.68
N LYS A 161 -7.26 6.67 11.46
CA LYS A 161 -8.63 6.26 11.12
C LYS A 161 -8.72 4.87 10.49
N PHE A 162 -7.71 4.46 9.73
CA PHE A 162 -7.79 3.20 8.97
C PHE A 162 -7.20 2.03 9.74
N LYS A 163 -6.16 2.27 10.55
CA LYS A 163 -5.50 1.23 11.34
C LYS A 163 -6.46 0.39 12.19
N SER A 164 -7.42 1.01 12.88
CA SER A 164 -8.39 0.27 13.71
C SER A 164 -9.26 -0.70 12.89
N LEU A 165 -9.60 -0.34 11.64
CA LEU A 165 -10.31 -1.24 10.72
C LEU A 165 -9.38 -2.33 10.17
N VAL A 166 -8.10 -2.02 9.92
CA VAL A 166 -7.07 -2.99 9.53
C VAL A 166 -6.92 -4.09 10.57
N GLU A 167 -6.85 -3.72 11.84
CA GLU A 167 -6.77 -4.65 12.97
C GLU A 167 -8.10 -5.42 13.14
N LYS A 168 -9.24 -4.72 13.19
CA LYS A 168 -10.56 -5.33 13.40
C LYS A 168 -10.96 -6.37 12.34
N TYR A 169 -10.58 -6.15 11.08
CA TYR A 169 -10.95 -7.02 9.97
C TYR A 169 -9.81 -7.89 9.45
N SER A 170 -8.69 -7.92 10.17
CA SER A 170 -7.52 -8.72 9.83
C SER A 170 -7.06 -8.49 8.40
N ILE A 171 -6.94 -7.22 8.00
CA ILE A 171 -6.64 -6.85 6.60
C ILE A 171 -5.27 -7.40 6.16
N LEU A 172 -4.33 -7.53 7.10
CA LEU A 172 -2.98 -8.02 6.86
C LEU A 172 -2.87 -9.55 6.93
N HIS A 173 -3.98 -10.29 7.00
CA HIS A 173 -3.92 -11.76 7.13
C HIS A 173 -3.23 -12.47 5.96
N ASN A 174 -3.34 -11.92 4.75
CA ASN A 174 -2.65 -12.47 3.57
C ASN A 174 -1.27 -11.85 3.36
N TYR A 175 -0.70 -11.21 4.38
CA TYR A 175 0.68 -10.74 4.33
C TYR A 175 1.62 -11.94 4.32
N HIS A 176 2.20 -12.23 3.15
CA HIS A 176 3.17 -13.28 2.96
C HIS A 176 4.55 -12.68 2.77
N VAL A 177 5.46 -13.03 3.67
CA VAL A 177 6.86 -12.63 3.58
C VAL A 177 7.76 -13.84 3.57
N SER A 178 8.72 -13.82 2.64
CA SER A 178 9.80 -14.79 2.61
C SER A 178 10.72 -14.55 3.81
N LYS A 179 10.69 -15.46 4.79
CA LYS A 179 11.63 -15.47 5.92
C LYS A 179 13.08 -15.81 5.53
N ARG A 180 13.36 -15.98 4.23
CA ARG A 180 14.71 -16.30 3.71
C ARG A 180 15.53 -15.06 3.39
N ILE A 181 14.90 -13.88 3.37
CA ILE A 181 15.53 -12.61 3.03
C ILE A 181 15.39 -11.70 4.24
N ALA A 182 16.53 -11.30 4.82
CA ALA A 182 16.60 -10.51 6.05
C ALA A 182 15.77 -9.23 5.98
N PHE A 183 15.79 -8.55 4.83
CA PHE A 183 14.97 -7.35 4.60
C PHE A 183 13.48 -7.61 4.87
N PHE A 184 12.91 -8.67 4.29
CA PHE A 184 11.49 -8.95 4.47
C PHE A 184 11.16 -9.39 5.91
N GLU A 185 12.07 -10.12 6.56
CA GLU A 185 11.90 -10.50 7.97
C GLU A 185 11.88 -9.28 8.89
N GLU A 186 12.76 -8.30 8.66
CA GLU A 186 12.77 -7.05 9.43
C GLU A 186 11.55 -6.16 9.10
N GLU A 187 11.12 -6.10 7.84
CA GLU A 187 9.88 -5.42 7.45
C GLU A 187 8.66 -6.02 8.17
N PHE A 188 8.56 -7.35 8.20
CA PHE A 188 7.48 -8.02 8.92
C PHE A 188 7.58 -7.77 10.44
N SER A 189 8.78 -7.84 11.00
CA SER A 189 9.02 -7.56 12.42
C SER A 189 8.66 -6.13 12.78
N PHE A 190 8.90 -5.18 11.88
CA PHE A 190 8.44 -3.81 12.00
C PHE A 190 6.91 -3.73 12.07
N PHE A 191 6.19 -4.33 11.12
CA PHE A 191 4.72 -4.34 11.17
C PHE A 191 4.18 -5.03 12.42
N ARG A 192 4.80 -6.12 12.88
CA ARG A 192 4.44 -6.80 14.14
C ARG A 192 4.56 -5.90 15.37
N ARG A 193 5.47 -4.92 15.37
CA ARG A 193 5.57 -3.90 16.44
C ARG A 193 4.50 -2.82 16.31
N MET A 194 4.03 -2.57 15.09
CA MET A 194 3.13 -1.46 14.78
C MET A 194 1.65 -1.83 14.84
N PHE A 195 1.28 -3.09 14.68
CA PHE A 195 -0.11 -3.56 14.68
C PHE A 195 -0.38 -4.59 15.77
N SER A 196 -1.62 -4.70 16.21
CA SER A 196 -2.07 -5.82 17.03
C SER A 196 -2.06 -7.14 16.24
N ASP A 197 -2.05 -8.28 16.95
CA ASP A 197 -2.02 -9.62 16.34
C ASP A 197 -3.25 -9.90 15.47
N GLU A 198 -4.39 -9.26 15.80
CA GLU A 198 -5.65 -9.35 15.07
C GLU A 198 -5.52 -8.89 13.62
N ALA A 199 -4.63 -7.93 13.31
CA ALA A 199 -4.40 -7.48 11.94
C ALA A 199 -3.93 -8.60 11.01
N PHE A 200 -3.14 -9.54 11.55
CA PHE A 200 -2.55 -10.66 10.82
C PHE A 200 -3.37 -11.94 10.92
N ARG A 201 -4.24 -12.04 11.94
CA ARG A 201 -5.02 -13.24 12.23
C ARG A 201 -4.16 -14.49 12.06
N LEU A 202 -3.12 -14.58 12.88
CA LEU A 202 -2.22 -15.72 12.92
C LEU A 202 -3.02 -16.93 13.42
N GLU A 203 -3.78 -17.58 12.54
CA GLU A 203 -4.41 -18.86 12.86
C GLU A 203 -3.32 -19.92 12.97
N GLU A 204 -3.45 -20.81 13.95
CA GLU A 204 -2.66 -22.04 13.97
C GLU A 204 -2.97 -22.80 12.68
N LYS A 205 -1.94 -23.02 11.85
CA LYS A 205 -2.09 -23.90 10.69
C LYS A 205 -2.46 -25.29 11.23
N PRO A 206 -3.55 -25.91 10.75
CA PRO A 206 -3.87 -27.27 11.16
C PRO A 206 -2.66 -28.17 10.87
N GLU A 207 -2.32 -29.04 11.83
CA GLU A 207 -1.28 -30.04 11.63
C GLU A 207 -1.64 -30.87 10.39
N PHE A 208 -0.92 -30.65 9.29
CA PHE A 208 -0.99 -31.53 8.13
C PHE A 208 -0.31 -32.84 8.51
N LYS A 209 -1.11 -33.82 8.90
CA LYS A 209 -0.66 -35.21 8.95
C LYS A 209 -0.50 -35.68 7.52
N TYR A 210 0.74 -35.89 7.08
CA TYR A 210 1.01 -36.64 5.86
C TYR A 210 0.48 -38.07 6.08
N THR A 211 -0.65 -38.39 5.47
CA THR A 211 -1.16 -39.77 5.34
C THR A 211 -0.61 -40.41 4.08
#